data_AF-A0A1C6TPX3-F1
#
_entry.id   AF-A0A1C6TPX3-F1
#
_cell.length_a   1.000
_cell.length_b   1.000
_cell.length_c   1.000
_cell.angle_alpha   90.00
_cell.angle_beta   90.00
_cell.angle_gamma   90.00
#
_symmetry.space_group_name_H-M   'P 1'
#
loop_
_entity.id
_entity.type
_entity.pdbx_description
1 polymer ?
#
loop_
_entity_poly.entity_id
_entity_poly.type
_entity_poly.pdbx_seq_one_letter_code
_entity_poly.pdbx_strand_id
1 'polypeptide(L)'
;MTSTTHTRPAQLAPVRVGRGRAVHLGNLSSIKGPAGEPRYISSSCGAGTRGDTVAAGAAVTVPIDCRTCVKANPVRVAWINARVIAATSGPVTLPHTGLTVPHTQLRVDGLTQPGPDRAEQHGLYLGDRFLGWITTHPHRPHRTATYRPVNPHFGGRDLDEYAAGARLFTGEAATVADVLAELVREHVTAADIAERLAASRTPVRLMQHTLDGDSQPVGAPYPITYASATAPMTTDTAWHRAVARALHRDFPAGPGQHWQIWTPTGWTRLPDVVDVDQDHG
;
A
#
# COMPACT_ATOMS: atom_id res chain seq x y z
N MET A 1 21.56 -20.52 -39.64
CA MET A 1 20.09 -20.59 -39.57
C MET A 1 19.71 -20.89 -38.12
N THR A 2 19.21 -19.88 -37.43
CA THR A 2 18.78 -19.93 -36.02
C THR A 2 17.41 -20.57 -35.93
N SER A 3 17.34 -21.78 -35.35
CA SER A 3 16.08 -22.46 -35.03
C SER A 3 15.80 -22.31 -33.53
N THR A 4 14.99 -21.32 -33.17
CA THR A 4 14.42 -21.18 -31.82
C THR A 4 13.17 -22.04 -31.72
N THR A 5 13.28 -23.20 -31.06
CA THR A 5 12.11 -24.00 -30.68
C THR A 5 11.64 -23.55 -29.29
N HIS A 6 10.73 -22.57 -29.24
CA HIS A 6 9.97 -22.29 -28.02
C HIS A 6 8.69 -23.13 -28.02
N THR A 7 8.68 -24.24 -27.27
CA THR A 7 7.48 -25.07 -27.09
C THR A 7 6.95 -24.94 -25.65
N ARG A 8 5.85 -24.16 -25.56
CA ARG A 8 4.69 -24.19 -24.63
C ARG A 8 4.87 -23.91 -23.13
N PRO A 9 4.14 -22.91 -22.57
CA PRO A 9 3.55 -23.07 -21.25
C PRO A 9 2.35 -24.04 -21.32
N ALA A 10 2.29 -24.96 -20.36
CA ALA A 10 1.23 -25.96 -20.23
C ALA A 10 -0.15 -25.30 -20.10
N GLN A 11 -0.98 -25.43 -21.13
CA GLN A 11 -2.43 -25.25 -21.00
C GLN A 11 -2.96 -26.41 -20.17
N LEU A 12 -3.39 -26.12 -18.94
CA LEU A 12 -4.21 -27.03 -18.15
C LEU A 12 -5.42 -27.46 -18.99
N ALA A 13 -5.62 -28.77 -19.08
CA ALA A 13 -6.66 -29.40 -19.88
C ALA A 13 -8.07 -28.88 -19.50
N PRO A 14 -9.02 -28.80 -20.45
CA PRO A 14 -10.41 -28.48 -20.14
C PRO A 14 -11.03 -29.64 -19.35
N VAL A 15 -11.39 -29.38 -18.09
CA VAL A 15 -12.15 -30.34 -17.26
C VAL A 15 -13.61 -30.32 -17.69
N ARG A 16 -14.14 -31.49 -18.04
CA ARG A 16 -15.51 -31.70 -18.55
C ARG A 16 -16.58 -31.27 -17.54
N VAL A 17 -17.64 -30.69 -18.09
CA VAL A 17 -18.88 -30.27 -17.44
C VAL A 17 -19.71 -31.50 -17.05
N GLY A 18 -20.06 -31.60 -15.77
CA GLY A 18 -20.94 -32.61 -15.18
C GLY A 18 -21.57 -32.08 -13.90
N ARG A 19 -22.75 -32.61 -13.53
CA ARG A 19 -23.61 -32.16 -12.42
C ARG A 19 -22.83 -31.97 -11.11
N GLY A 20 -22.56 -30.72 -10.76
CA GLY A 20 -22.04 -30.30 -9.47
C GLY A 20 -20.53 -30.53 -9.29
N ARG A 21 -19.84 -29.45 -8.91
CA ARG A 21 -18.42 -29.36 -8.47
C ARG A 21 -17.37 -29.23 -9.57
N ALA A 22 -16.98 -27.98 -9.83
CA ALA A 22 -15.60 -27.51 -9.67
C ALA A 22 -15.62 -25.98 -9.75
N VAL A 23 -15.01 -25.27 -8.79
CA VAL A 23 -14.76 -23.82 -8.86
C VAL A 23 -13.26 -23.65 -9.09
N HIS A 24 -12.85 -23.54 -10.35
CA HIS A 24 -11.51 -23.09 -10.69
C HIS A 24 -11.54 -21.57 -10.75
N LEU A 25 -11.40 -20.88 -9.61
CA LEU A 25 -10.90 -19.50 -9.65
C LEU A 25 -9.40 -19.60 -9.92
N GLY A 26 -9.06 -19.76 -11.20
CA GLY A 26 -7.66 -19.78 -11.62
C GLY A 26 -6.92 -18.53 -11.16
N ASN A 27 -5.60 -18.64 -11.06
CA ASN A 27 -4.72 -17.49 -11.15
C ASN A 27 -5.08 -16.68 -12.39
N LEU A 28 -4.75 -15.37 -12.37
CA LEU A 28 -5.02 -14.42 -13.46
C LEU A 28 -4.84 -15.13 -14.79
N SER A 29 -5.95 -15.34 -15.50
CA SER A 29 -5.84 -16.11 -16.74
C SER A 29 -4.88 -15.34 -17.66
N SER A 30 -4.08 -16.07 -18.42
CA SER A 30 -3.28 -15.47 -19.50
C SER A 30 -4.17 -14.90 -20.62
N ILE A 31 -5.48 -15.11 -20.52
CA ILE A 31 -6.49 -14.59 -21.43
C ILE A 31 -6.78 -13.16 -21.01
N LYS A 32 -6.15 -12.22 -21.72
CA LYS A 32 -6.57 -10.82 -21.71
C LYS A 32 -7.83 -10.68 -22.54
N GLY A 33 -8.72 -9.79 -22.13
CA GLY A 33 -9.81 -9.38 -22.98
C GLY A 33 -9.36 -8.48 -24.12
N PRO A 34 -10.31 -8.11 -25.00
CA PRO A 34 -10.01 -7.31 -26.18
C PRO A 34 -9.42 -5.94 -25.84
N ALA A 35 -9.62 -5.42 -24.63
CA ALA A 35 -9.00 -4.18 -24.16
C ALA A 35 -7.80 -4.41 -23.22
N GLY A 36 -7.29 -5.64 -23.15
CA GLY A 36 -6.15 -5.99 -22.28
C GLY A 36 -6.56 -6.31 -20.83
N GLU A 37 -7.85 -6.28 -20.51
CA GLU A 37 -8.34 -6.49 -19.16
C GLU A 37 -8.14 -7.95 -18.70
N PRO A 38 -7.72 -8.20 -17.46
CA PRO A 38 -7.56 -9.55 -16.96
C PRO A 38 -8.91 -10.26 -16.87
N ARG A 39 -9.03 -11.40 -17.55
CA ARG A 39 -10.25 -12.22 -17.48
C ARG A 39 -10.09 -13.28 -16.40
N TYR A 40 -11.05 -13.36 -15.50
CA TYR A 40 -11.12 -14.42 -14.51
C TYR A 40 -11.94 -15.58 -15.10
N ILE A 41 -11.50 -16.81 -14.85
CA ILE A 41 -12.30 -18.00 -15.14
C ILE A 41 -13.11 -18.25 -13.88
N SER A 42 -14.43 -18.05 -13.94
CA SER A 42 -15.36 -18.60 -12.97
C SER A 42 -16.17 -19.68 -13.65
N SER A 43 -16.16 -20.89 -13.11
CA SER A 43 -17.17 -21.89 -13.43
C SER A 43 -18.40 -21.65 -12.55
N SER A 44 -19.59 -21.77 -13.15
CA SER A 44 -20.89 -21.53 -12.50
C SER A 44 -21.01 -22.29 -11.17
N CYS A 45 -21.33 -21.61 -10.07
CA CYS A 45 -21.53 -22.23 -8.76
C CYS A 45 -22.94 -22.86 -8.58
N GLY A 46 -23.82 -22.74 -9.60
CA GLY A 46 -25.17 -23.31 -9.62
C GLY A 46 -26.09 -22.72 -8.53
N ALA A 47 -25.70 -21.61 -7.91
CA ALA A 47 -26.29 -21.11 -6.69
C ALA A 47 -26.95 -19.74 -6.89
N GLY A 48 -27.74 -19.54 -7.96
CA GLY A 48 -28.65 -18.39 -8.19
C GLY A 48 -28.18 -16.97 -7.82
N THR A 49 -26.87 -16.68 -7.74
CA THR A 49 -26.31 -15.44 -7.14
C THR A 49 -25.34 -14.73 -8.10
N ARG A 50 -24.88 -13.51 -7.76
CA ARG A 50 -23.96 -12.73 -8.60
C ARG A 50 -22.59 -13.40 -8.60
N GLY A 51 -22.27 -14.04 -9.73
CA GLY A 51 -21.09 -14.90 -9.90
C GLY A 51 -21.38 -16.19 -10.68
N ASP A 52 -22.65 -16.58 -10.77
CA ASP A 52 -23.08 -17.78 -11.50
C ASP A 52 -23.11 -17.65 -13.03
N THR A 53 -23.30 -16.42 -13.53
CA THR A 53 -23.50 -16.12 -14.95
C THR A 53 -22.27 -15.53 -15.64
N VAL A 54 -21.15 -15.42 -14.94
CA VAL A 54 -19.91 -14.92 -15.52
C VAL A 54 -19.36 -16.01 -16.45
N ALA A 55 -19.55 -15.81 -17.75
CA ALA A 55 -19.06 -16.71 -18.79
C ALA A 55 -17.53 -16.83 -18.70
N ALA A 56 -16.98 -17.99 -19.11
CA ALA A 56 -15.54 -18.18 -19.15
C ALA A 56 -14.90 -17.10 -20.04
N GLY A 57 -13.98 -16.34 -19.45
CA GLY A 57 -13.35 -15.22 -20.15
C GLY A 57 -14.19 -13.93 -20.13
N ALA A 58 -15.33 -13.82 -19.47
CA ALA A 58 -15.97 -12.52 -19.28
C ALA A 58 -15.21 -11.70 -18.22
N ALA A 59 -15.20 -10.37 -18.38
CA ALA A 59 -14.72 -9.49 -17.33
C ALA A 59 -15.69 -9.56 -16.14
N VAL A 60 -15.15 -9.69 -14.93
CA VAL A 60 -15.94 -9.53 -13.71
C VAL A 60 -16.09 -8.02 -13.48
N THR A 61 -17.31 -7.52 -13.61
CA THR A 61 -17.63 -6.09 -13.49
C THR A 61 -18.45 -5.76 -12.24
N VAL A 62 -18.85 -6.78 -11.48
CA VAL A 62 -19.59 -6.65 -10.22
C VAL A 62 -18.98 -7.56 -9.17
N PRO A 63 -19.00 -7.18 -7.87
CA PRO A 63 -18.51 -8.04 -6.80
C PRO A 63 -19.21 -9.40 -6.78
N ILE A 64 -18.43 -10.45 -6.57
CA ILE A 64 -18.89 -11.83 -6.43
C ILE A 64 -19.41 -12.03 -5.00
N ASP A 65 -20.68 -12.40 -4.88
CA ASP A 65 -21.36 -12.67 -3.61
C ASP A 65 -21.80 -14.14 -3.42
N CYS A 66 -21.53 -15.01 -4.42
CA CYS A 66 -21.85 -16.43 -4.32
C CYS A 66 -21.19 -17.08 -3.09
N ARG A 67 -22.02 -17.55 -2.14
CA ARG A 67 -21.58 -18.20 -0.89
C ARG A 67 -20.63 -19.37 -1.13
N THR A 68 -20.90 -20.19 -2.15
CA THR A 68 -20.05 -21.33 -2.51
C THR A 68 -18.67 -20.87 -2.98
N CYS A 69 -18.59 -19.84 -3.82
CA CYS A 69 -17.32 -19.28 -4.29
C CYS A 69 -16.52 -18.65 -3.15
N VAL A 70 -17.19 -17.84 -2.31
CA VAL A 70 -16.58 -17.21 -1.13
C VAL A 70 -16.04 -18.27 -0.16
N LYS A 71 -16.76 -19.37 0.04
CA LYS A 71 -16.32 -20.48 0.90
C LYS A 71 -15.17 -21.27 0.30
N ALA A 72 -15.20 -21.53 -1.02
CA ALA A 72 -14.20 -22.37 -1.68
C ALA A 72 -12.85 -21.64 -1.87
N ASN A 73 -12.87 -20.35 -2.21
CA ASN A 73 -11.67 -19.58 -2.53
C ASN A 73 -11.73 -18.16 -1.92
N PRO A 74 -11.76 -18.06 -0.58
CA PRO A 74 -12.06 -16.81 0.14
C PRO A 74 -11.15 -15.63 -0.21
N VAL A 75 -9.84 -15.84 -0.24
CA VAL A 75 -8.85 -14.80 -0.54
C VAL A 75 -8.93 -14.37 -1.99
N ARG A 76 -9.10 -15.32 -2.91
CA ARG A 76 -9.20 -15.03 -4.34
C ARG A 76 -10.44 -14.21 -4.67
N VAL A 77 -11.59 -14.56 -4.08
CA VAL A 77 -12.83 -13.79 -4.24
C VAL A 77 -12.69 -12.39 -3.66
N ALA A 78 -12.09 -12.24 -2.48
CA ALA A 78 -11.83 -10.92 -1.91
C ALA A 78 -10.94 -10.07 -2.84
N TRP A 79 -9.92 -10.67 -3.45
CA TRP A 79 -9.03 -9.96 -4.38
C TRP A 79 -9.75 -9.46 -5.62
N ILE A 80 -10.57 -10.32 -6.24
CA ILE A 80 -11.39 -9.96 -7.39
C ILE A 80 -12.34 -8.81 -7.02
N ASN A 81 -13.03 -8.93 -5.88
CA ASN A 81 -13.98 -7.91 -5.43
C ASN A 81 -13.29 -6.57 -5.17
N ALA A 82 -12.11 -6.57 -4.53
CA ALA A 82 -11.34 -5.36 -4.29
C ALA A 82 -10.98 -4.65 -5.60
N ARG A 83 -10.60 -5.40 -6.63
CA ARG A 83 -10.29 -4.87 -7.96
C ARG A 83 -11.49 -4.32 -8.70
N VAL A 84 -12.63 -5.00 -8.62
CA VAL A 84 -13.88 -4.50 -9.22
C VAL A 84 -14.27 -3.17 -8.58
N ILE A 85 -14.17 -3.09 -7.25
CA ILE A 85 -14.44 -1.86 -6.51
C ILE A 85 -13.46 -0.76 -6.97
N ALA A 86 -12.15 -1.05 -6.99
CA ALA A 86 -11.11 -0.12 -7.44
C ALA A 86 -11.38 0.45 -8.84
N ALA A 87 -11.81 -0.39 -9.78
CA ALA A 87 -12.12 0.03 -11.14
C ALA A 87 -13.27 1.06 -11.21
N THR A 88 -14.14 1.10 -10.19
CA THR A 88 -15.27 2.03 -10.10
C THR A 88 -15.01 3.24 -9.20
N SER A 89 -14.16 3.10 -8.18
CA SER A 89 -13.89 4.17 -7.20
C SER A 89 -12.69 5.05 -7.55
N GLY A 90 -11.80 4.58 -8.42
CA GLY A 90 -10.51 5.21 -8.66
C GLY A 90 -9.49 4.96 -7.52
N PRO A 91 -8.25 5.42 -7.71
CA PRO A 91 -7.18 5.23 -6.72
C PRO A 91 -7.41 6.09 -5.46
N VAL A 92 -6.81 5.66 -4.34
CA VAL A 92 -6.92 6.32 -3.04
C VAL A 92 -5.53 6.69 -2.54
N THR A 93 -5.34 7.93 -2.10
CA THR A 93 -4.11 8.37 -1.43
C THR A 93 -4.22 8.13 0.07
N LEU A 94 -3.26 7.36 0.61
CA LEU A 94 -3.17 7.08 2.03
C LEU A 94 -2.72 8.35 2.80
N PRO A 95 -3.41 8.73 3.89
CA PRO A 95 -3.26 10.06 4.48
C PRO A 95 -1.93 10.29 5.21
N HIS A 96 -1.32 9.25 5.78
CA HIS A 96 -0.10 9.43 6.57
C HIS A 96 1.16 9.35 5.70
N THR A 97 1.14 8.48 4.69
CA THR A 97 2.26 8.24 3.79
C THR A 97 2.23 9.05 2.51
N GLY A 98 1.06 9.37 1.99
CA GLY A 98 0.89 9.90 0.63
C GLY A 98 0.99 8.82 -0.46
N LEU A 99 1.12 7.54 -0.09
CA LEU A 99 1.09 6.44 -1.05
C LEU A 99 -0.28 6.40 -1.72
N THR A 100 -0.33 6.51 -3.03
CA THR A 100 -1.55 6.32 -3.81
C THR A 100 -1.67 4.85 -4.20
N VAL A 101 -2.79 4.22 -3.85
CA VAL A 101 -3.04 2.79 -4.06
C VAL A 101 -4.31 2.54 -4.87
N PRO A 102 -4.44 1.40 -5.57
CA PRO A 102 -5.66 1.05 -6.28
C PRO A 102 -6.90 0.93 -5.39
N HIS A 103 -6.74 0.40 -4.17
CA HIS A 103 -7.82 0.26 -3.18
C HIS A 103 -7.26 0.07 -1.77
N THR A 104 -8.01 0.41 -0.73
CA THR A 104 -7.57 0.29 0.67
C THR A 104 -7.80 -1.08 1.30
N GLN A 105 -8.34 -2.05 0.57
CA GLN A 105 -8.56 -3.39 1.13
C GLN A 105 -7.26 -4.13 1.44
N LEU A 106 -6.18 -3.87 0.69
CA LEU A 106 -4.86 -4.42 1.00
C LEU A 106 -4.20 -3.50 2.02
N ARG A 107 -4.00 -3.98 3.25
CA ARG A 107 -3.54 -3.17 4.38
C ARG A 107 -2.63 -3.96 5.31
N VAL A 108 -1.84 -3.24 6.08
CA VAL A 108 -1.12 -3.80 7.23
C VAL A 108 -1.99 -3.64 8.46
N ASP A 109 -2.12 -4.70 9.23
CA ASP A 109 -2.89 -4.73 10.47
C ASP A 109 -2.28 -5.72 11.48
N GLY A 110 -2.70 -5.61 12.73
CA GLY A 110 -2.32 -6.49 13.82
C GLY A 110 -0.98 -6.15 14.50
N LEU A 111 -0.59 -7.01 15.44
CA LEU A 111 0.60 -6.81 16.26
C LEU A 111 1.87 -7.00 15.43
N THR A 112 2.79 -6.04 15.53
CA THR A 112 4.18 -6.21 15.12
C THR A 112 4.82 -7.31 15.97
N GLN A 113 5.51 -8.25 15.33
CA GLN A 113 6.24 -9.30 16.03
C GLN A 113 7.73 -9.28 15.67
N PRO A 114 8.61 -9.81 16.54
CA PRO A 114 10.03 -9.97 16.22
C PRO A 114 10.22 -10.87 15.00
N GLY A 115 10.96 -10.39 14.02
CA GLY A 115 11.44 -11.12 12.87
C GLY A 115 12.88 -11.63 13.03
N PRO A 116 13.40 -12.36 12.03
CA PRO A 116 14.80 -12.76 11.99
C PRO A 116 15.72 -11.53 11.97
N ASP A 117 16.93 -11.63 12.53
CA ASP A 117 17.96 -10.59 12.49
C ASP A 117 17.54 -9.22 13.04
N ARG A 118 16.70 -9.21 14.09
CA ARG A 118 16.10 -7.99 14.68
C ARG A 118 15.20 -7.21 13.73
N ALA A 119 14.76 -7.83 12.63
CA ALA A 119 13.75 -7.25 11.76
C ALA A 119 12.39 -7.21 12.47
N GLU A 120 11.51 -6.34 12.01
CA GLU A 120 10.11 -6.32 12.44
C GLU A 120 9.26 -7.07 11.40
N GLN A 121 8.28 -7.82 11.89
CA GLN A 121 7.30 -8.49 11.05
C GLN A 121 5.92 -7.89 11.26
N HIS A 122 5.26 -7.57 10.15
CA HIS A 122 3.92 -7.00 10.12
C HIS A 122 3.00 -7.88 9.27
N GLY A 123 1.74 -8.01 9.67
CA GLY A 123 0.79 -8.83 8.94
C GLY A 123 0.19 -8.08 7.75
N LEU A 124 0.23 -8.69 6.57
CA LEU A 124 -0.48 -8.20 5.39
C LEU A 124 -1.87 -8.84 5.31
N TYR A 125 -2.89 -8.00 5.14
CA TYR A 125 -4.28 -8.41 5.09
C TYR A 125 -4.98 -7.89 3.83
N LEU A 126 -5.97 -8.65 3.38
CA LEU A 126 -6.96 -8.24 2.39
C LEU A 126 -8.35 -8.24 3.04
N GLY A 127 -8.84 -7.05 3.41
CA GLY A 127 -9.95 -6.90 4.35
C GLY A 127 -9.58 -7.52 5.69
N ASP A 128 -10.28 -8.58 6.07
CA ASP A 128 -10.04 -9.32 7.33
C ASP A 128 -9.24 -10.62 7.11
N ARG A 129 -8.70 -10.82 5.90
CA ARG A 129 -8.02 -12.06 5.52
C ARG A 129 -6.51 -11.90 5.58
N PHE A 130 -5.87 -12.66 6.46
CA PHE A 130 -4.42 -12.71 6.53
C PHE A 130 -3.81 -13.35 5.28
N LEU A 131 -2.84 -12.66 4.67
CA LEU A 131 -2.16 -13.10 3.44
C LEU A 131 -0.76 -13.62 3.70
N GLY A 132 -0.03 -12.96 4.60
CA GLY A 132 1.34 -13.32 4.94
C GLY A 132 2.05 -12.22 5.72
N TRP A 133 3.37 -12.39 5.86
CA TRP A 133 4.21 -11.53 6.68
C TRP A 133 5.05 -10.61 5.81
N ILE A 134 5.05 -9.32 6.13
CA ILE A 134 6.01 -8.34 5.65
C ILE A 134 7.15 -8.28 6.66
N THR A 135 8.39 -8.35 6.19
CA THR A 135 9.58 -8.14 7.03
C THR A 135 10.24 -6.82 6.62
N THR A 136 10.36 -5.88 7.54
CA THR A 136 11.03 -4.59 7.35
C THR A 136 12.38 -4.60 8.08
N HIS A 137 13.44 -4.16 7.40
CA HIS A 137 14.76 -4.14 8.01
C HIS A 137 14.96 -2.91 8.90
N PRO A 138 15.56 -3.06 10.10
CA PRO A 138 15.68 -1.99 11.08
C PRO A 138 16.59 -0.84 10.61
N HIS A 139 17.54 -1.14 9.70
CA HIS A 139 18.46 -0.14 9.16
C HIS A 139 17.95 0.58 7.92
N ARG A 140 16.87 0.09 7.29
CA ARG A 140 16.23 0.68 6.11
C ARG A 140 14.72 0.42 6.13
N PRO A 141 13.99 0.88 7.16
CA PRO A 141 12.55 0.60 7.30
C PRO A 141 11.70 1.15 6.14
N HIS A 142 12.31 1.96 5.27
CA HIS A 142 11.64 2.81 4.28
C HIS A 142 11.88 2.39 2.82
N ARG A 143 12.73 1.39 2.54
CA ARG A 143 13.09 1.01 1.16
C ARG A 143 13.17 -0.48 0.88
N THR A 144 13.19 -1.31 1.92
CA THR A 144 13.36 -2.75 1.75
C THR A 144 12.40 -3.48 2.67
N ALA A 145 11.24 -3.82 2.11
CA ALA A 145 10.32 -4.77 2.70
C ALA A 145 10.34 -6.06 1.87
N THR A 146 10.37 -7.19 2.55
CA THR A 146 10.22 -8.51 1.93
C THR A 146 8.88 -9.11 2.33
N TYR A 147 8.30 -9.94 1.47
CA TYR A 147 7.02 -10.60 1.72
C TYR A 147 7.16 -12.11 1.73
N ARG A 148 6.65 -12.73 2.79
CA ARG A 148 6.53 -14.18 2.92
C ARG A 148 5.04 -14.56 2.90
N PRO A 149 4.52 -15.12 1.80
CA PRO A 149 3.14 -15.56 1.75
C PRO A 149 2.89 -16.71 2.72
N VAL A 150 1.74 -16.68 3.39
CA VAL A 150 1.20 -17.81 4.14
C VAL A 150 0.05 -18.45 3.36
N ASN A 151 -0.59 -17.68 2.47
CA ASN A 151 -1.64 -18.18 1.59
C ASN A 151 -1.10 -18.51 0.18
N PRO A 152 -1.27 -19.74 -0.34
CA PRO A 152 -0.78 -20.12 -1.66
C PRO A 152 -1.57 -19.48 -2.82
N HIS A 153 -2.74 -18.91 -2.56
CA HIS A 153 -3.62 -18.29 -3.56
C HIS A 153 -3.40 -16.77 -3.74
N PHE A 154 -2.48 -16.19 -2.97
CA PHE A 154 -2.05 -14.81 -3.12
C PHE A 154 -0.53 -14.77 -3.23
N GLY A 155 -0.04 -14.46 -4.43
CA GLY A 155 1.39 -14.58 -4.75
C GLY A 155 2.01 -13.27 -5.25
N GLY A 156 3.28 -13.37 -5.65
CA GLY A 156 4.04 -12.22 -6.18
C GLY A 156 3.33 -11.51 -7.32
N ARG A 157 2.71 -12.25 -8.25
CA ARG A 157 1.98 -11.66 -9.39
C ARG A 157 0.81 -10.76 -8.98
N ASP A 158 0.08 -11.09 -7.92
CA ASP A 158 -1.03 -10.26 -7.45
C ASP A 158 -0.50 -8.97 -6.80
N LEU A 159 0.63 -9.06 -6.08
CA LEU A 159 1.34 -7.89 -5.55
C LEU A 159 1.95 -7.03 -6.66
N ASP A 160 2.54 -7.62 -7.69
CA ASP A 160 3.09 -6.89 -8.84
C ASP A 160 2.02 -6.07 -9.54
N GLU A 161 0.83 -6.65 -9.74
CA GLU A 161 -0.31 -5.95 -10.33
C GLU A 161 -0.82 -4.81 -9.45
N TYR A 162 -0.86 -5.01 -8.13
CA TYR A 162 -1.20 -3.96 -7.18
C TYR A 162 -0.20 -2.81 -7.21
N ALA A 163 1.09 -3.13 -7.18
CA ALA A 163 2.18 -2.16 -7.21
C ALA A 163 2.20 -1.36 -8.52
N ALA A 164 1.91 -2.00 -9.66
CA ALA A 164 1.81 -1.31 -10.95
C ALA A 164 0.74 -0.18 -10.94
N GLY A 165 -0.33 -0.34 -10.16
CA GLY A 165 -1.37 0.67 -9.95
C GLY A 165 -1.06 1.66 -8.83
N ALA A 166 0.03 1.49 -8.08
CA ALA A 166 0.40 2.35 -6.97
C ALA A 166 1.41 3.43 -7.37
N ARG A 167 1.37 4.57 -6.68
CA ARG A 167 2.33 5.67 -6.83
C ARG A 167 2.82 6.13 -5.47
N LEU A 168 4.12 6.36 -5.37
CA LEU A 168 4.71 7.02 -4.20
C LEU A 168 4.14 8.43 -4.07
N PHE A 169 4.33 9.06 -2.90
CA PHE A 169 3.89 10.45 -2.70
C PHE A 169 4.51 11.44 -3.70
N THR A 170 5.63 11.05 -4.32
CA THR A 170 6.35 11.78 -5.38
C THR A 170 5.67 11.70 -6.75
N GLY A 171 4.68 10.83 -6.90
CA GLY A 171 4.07 10.49 -8.19
C GLY A 171 4.82 9.39 -8.96
N GLU A 172 5.96 8.90 -8.46
CA GLU A 172 6.73 7.82 -9.09
C GLU A 172 6.02 6.47 -8.97
N ALA A 173 6.25 5.58 -9.94
CA ALA A 173 5.76 4.20 -9.87
C ALA A 173 6.40 3.45 -8.70
N ALA A 174 5.58 2.81 -7.87
CA ALA A 174 6.05 2.05 -6.73
C ALA A 174 6.39 0.60 -7.12
N THR A 175 7.49 0.07 -6.60
CA THR A 175 7.76 -1.38 -6.64
C THR A 175 6.95 -2.11 -5.57
N VAL A 176 6.89 -3.44 -5.62
CA VAL A 176 6.27 -4.24 -4.54
C VAL A 176 6.94 -3.96 -3.19
N ALA A 177 8.27 -3.87 -3.17
CA ALA A 177 9.00 -3.58 -1.94
C ALA A 177 8.63 -2.19 -1.38
N ASP A 178 8.48 -1.19 -2.26
CA ASP A 178 8.06 0.15 -1.86
C ASP A 178 6.65 0.15 -1.29
N VAL A 179 5.69 -0.48 -1.99
CA VAL A 179 4.30 -0.55 -1.51
C VAL A 179 4.22 -1.22 -0.15
N LEU A 180 4.92 -2.33 0.06
CA LEU A 180 4.90 -3.03 1.33
C LEU A 180 5.53 -2.21 2.46
N ALA A 181 6.66 -1.54 2.20
CA ALA A 181 7.30 -0.66 3.17
C ALA A 181 6.38 0.53 3.54
N GLU A 182 5.72 1.10 2.53
CA GLU A 182 4.81 2.23 2.71
C GLU A 182 3.50 1.85 3.41
N LEU A 183 2.95 0.65 3.17
CA LEU A 183 1.81 0.14 3.92
C LEU A 183 2.16 -0.10 5.41
N VAL A 184 3.36 -0.61 5.69
CA VAL A 184 3.85 -0.73 7.07
C VAL A 184 4.00 0.66 7.70
N ARG A 185 4.62 1.60 6.99
CA ARG A 185 4.76 2.98 7.47
C ARG A 185 3.41 3.64 7.71
N GLU A 186 2.43 3.43 6.84
CA GLU A 186 1.08 3.94 7.03
C GLU A 186 0.50 3.46 8.36
N HIS A 187 0.59 2.16 8.62
CA HIS A 187 0.09 1.57 9.86
C HIS A 187 0.80 2.13 11.11
N VAL A 188 2.14 2.14 11.10
CA VAL A 188 2.94 2.63 12.23
C VAL A 188 2.72 4.14 12.47
N THR A 189 2.68 4.94 11.40
CA THR A 189 2.46 6.38 11.49
C THR A 189 1.06 6.70 11.98
N ALA A 190 0.05 5.95 11.54
CA ALA A 190 -1.32 6.11 12.04
C ALA A 190 -1.42 5.86 13.54
N ALA A 191 -0.73 4.82 14.05
CA ALA A 191 -0.69 4.52 15.48
C ALA A 191 0.02 5.61 16.29
N ASP A 192 1.20 6.08 15.85
CA ASP A 192 1.95 7.15 16.51
C ASP A 192 1.17 8.48 16.53
N ILE A 193 0.48 8.82 15.44
CA ILE A 193 -0.38 10.00 15.38
C ILE A 193 -1.54 9.86 16.37
N ALA A 194 -2.23 8.71 16.39
CA ALA A 194 -3.32 8.48 17.32
C ALA A 194 -2.87 8.60 18.78
N GLU A 195 -1.73 8.04 19.14
CA GLU A 195 -1.13 8.14 20.48
C GLU A 195 -0.83 9.60 20.85
N ARG A 196 -0.19 10.36 19.95
CA ARG A 196 0.15 11.77 20.20
C ARG A 196 -1.08 12.65 20.35
N LEU A 197 -2.09 12.45 19.50
CA LEU A 197 -3.35 13.18 19.59
C LEU A 197 -4.10 12.87 20.89
N ALA A 198 -4.10 11.60 21.34
CA ALA A 198 -4.65 11.23 22.63
C ALA A 198 -3.90 11.91 23.80
N ALA A 199 -2.60 12.15 23.64
CA ALA A 199 -1.77 12.91 24.59
C ALA A 199 -1.86 14.44 24.41
N SER A 200 -2.78 14.96 23.59
CA SER A 200 -2.90 16.40 23.26
C SER A 200 -1.61 17.02 22.70
N ARG A 201 -0.84 16.22 21.95
CA ARG A 201 0.39 16.63 21.26
C ARG A 201 0.15 16.63 19.77
N THR A 202 0.77 17.58 19.07
CA THR A 202 0.70 17.63 17.61
C THR A 202 1.92 16.92 17.01
N PRO A 203 1.73 15.88 16.18
CA PRO A 203 2.81 15.21 15.46
C PRO A 203 3.54 16.18 14.52
N VAL A 204 4.88 16.15 14.53
CA VAL A 204 5.71 16.80 13.50
C VAL A 204 6.73 15.81 12.95
N ARG A 205 7.14 16.00 11.70
CA ARG A 205 8.13 15.16 11.02
C ARG A 205 9.12 15.98 10.22
N LEU A 206 10.34 15.49 10.11
CA LEU A 206 11.35 16.06 9.23
C LEU A 206 11.35 15.30 7.91
N MET A 207 11.15 16.00 6.81
CA MET A 207 11.33 15.47 5.47
C MET A 207 12.80 15.65 5.09
N GLN A 208 13.48 14.57 4.71
CA GLN A 208 14.89 14.60 4.32
C GLN A 208 15.21 13.66 3.17
N HIS A 209 16.20 13.97 2.36
CA HIS A 209 16.67 13.01 1.36
C HIS A 209 17.37 11.82 2.00
N THR A 210 17.20 10.65 1.40
CA THR A 210 18.15 9.56 1.64
C THR A 210 19.46 9.92 0.96
N LEU A 211 20.58 9.62 1.61
CA LEU A 211 21.90 9.80 1.02
C LEU A 211 22.38 8.47 0.43
N ASP A 212 23.07 8.51 -0.71
CA ASP A 212 23.79 7.35 -1.24
C ASP A 212 25.16 7.15 -0.56
N GLY A 213 25.95 6.20 -1.09
CA GLY A 213 27.29 5.90 -0.59
C GLY A 213 28.27 7.08 -0.67
N ASP A 214 27.99 8.07 -1.52
CA ASP A 214 28.80 9.28 -1.71
C ASP A 214 28.20 10.49 -0.97
N SER A 215 27.25 10.24 -0.07
CA SER A 215 26.50 11.25 0.67
C SER A 215 25.70 12.22 -0.20
N GLN A 216 25.38 11.83 -1.43
CA GLN A 216 24.55 12.64 -2.33
C GLN A 216 23.06 12.35 -2.08
N PRO A 217 22.19 13.38 -2.11
CA PRO A 217 20.75 13.19 -2.05
C PRO A 217 20.25 12.29 -3.18
N VAL A 218 19.57 11.20 -2.85
CA VAL A 218 18.96 10.29 -3.83
C VAL A 218 17.47 10.13 -3.62
N GLY A 219 16.73 10.42 -4.70
CA GLY A 219 15.28 10.40 -4.73
C GLY A 219 14.68 11.61 -3.99
N ALA A 220 13.36 11.60 -3.84
CA ALA A 220 12.67 12.66 -3.14
C ALA A 220 12.88 12.62 -1.61
N PRO A 221 12.61 13.75 -0.90
CA PRO A 221 12.66 13.79 0.55
C PRO A 221 11.69 12.79 1.19
N TYR A 222 12.18 11.96 2.09
CA TYR A 222 11.44 10.96 2.83
C TYR A 222 11.33 11.36 4.32
N PRO A 223 10.22 11.05 5.02
CA PRO A 223 10.09 11.39 6.43
C PRO A 223 10.99 10.54 7.35
N ILE A 224 11.70 11.17 8.29
CA ILE A 224 12.31 10.50 9.44
C ILE A 224 11.79 11.06 10.78
N THR A 225 11.85 10.21 11.80
CA THR A 225 11.30 10.32 13.16
C THR A 225 11.47 11.69 13.84
N TYR A 226 10.65 12.08 14.80
CA TYR A 226 9.22 12.43 14.87
C TYR A 226 9.11 13.22 16.18
N ALA A 227 9.61 14.46 16.20
CA ALA A 227 9.41 15.32 17.37
C ALA A 227 7.89 15.54 17.56
N SER A 228 7.43 15.80 18.78
CA SER A 228 6.05 16.26 19.01
C SER A 228 6.10 17.70 19.47
N ALA A 229 5.27 18.56 18.90
CA ALA A 229 5.01 19.85 19.51
C ALA A 229 4.10 19.63 20.73
N THR A 230 4.49 20.20 21.88
CA THR A 230 3.67 20.21 23.10
C THR A 230 2.56 21.25 22.94
N ALA A 231 1.54 20.95 22.13
CA ALA A 231 0.35 21.77 22.01
C ALA A 231 -0.74 21.05 21.18
N PRO A 232 -2.00 21.49 21.31
CA PRO A 232 -3.13 20.91 20.58
C PRO A 232 -3.01 21.14 19.07
N MET A 233 -3.61 20.23 18.30
CA MET A 233 -3.69 20.33 16.84
C MET A 233 -4.45 21.60 16.45
N THR A 234 -3.80 22.50 15.72
CA THR A 234 -4.38 23.78 15.26
C THR A 234 -3.99 24.07 13.82
N THR A 235 -4.81 24.86 13.13
CA THR A 235 -4.55 25.42 11.79
C THR A 235 -4.06 26.87 11.87
N ASP A 236 -3.77 27.39 13.06
CA ASP A 236 -3.27 28.75 13.26
C ASP A 236 -1.84 28.91 12.75
N THR A 237 -1.68 29.75 11.72
CA THR A 237 -0.41 30.07 11.09
C THR A 237 0.60 30.69 12.07
N ALA A 238 0.15 31.51 13.04
CA ALA A 238 1.04 32.11 14.03
C ALA A 238 1.65 31.04 14.95
N TRP A 239 0.85 30.04 15.31
CA TRP A 239 1.32 28.89 16.07
C TRP A 239 2.23 27.98 15.24
N HIS A 240 1.91 27.70 13.97
CA HIS A 240 2.80 26.94 13.07
C HIS A 240 4.18 27.60 12.96
N ARG A 241 4.24 28.93 12.86
CA ARG A 241 5.50 29.69 12.88
C ARG A 241 6.24 29.51 14.21
N ALA A 242 5.55 29.58 15.34
CA ALA A 242 6.17 29.37 16.66
C ALA A 242 6.76 27.96 16.81
N VAL A 243 6.06 26.94 16.32
CA VAL A 243 6.56 25.55 16.27
C VAL A 243 7.77 25.45 15.34
N ALA A 244 7.71 26.06 14.15
CA ALA A 244 8.83 26.09 13.22
C ALA A 244 10.08 26.74 13.85
N ARG A 245 9.94 27.87 14.55
CA ARG A 245 11.04 28.52 15.30
C ARG A 245 11.65 27.57 16.33
N ALA A 246 10.81 26.93 17.14
CA ALA A 246 11.28 26.02 18.18
C ALA A 246 12.03 24.82 17.59
N LEU A 247 11.45 24.18 16.57
CA LEU A 247 12.07 23.05 15.88
C LEU A 247 13.40 23.44 15.22
N HIS A 248 13.47 24.58 14.55
CA HIS A 248 14.70 25.00 13.89
C HIS A 248 15.81 25.41 14.86
N ARG A 249 15.46 25.95 16.03
CA ARG A 249 16.44 26.24 17.09
C ARG A 249 17.02 24.95 17.68
N ASP A 250 16.16 23.97 17.97
CA ASP A 250 16.56 22.77 18.71
C ASP A 250 17.09 21.67 17.76
N PHE A 251 16.59 21.63 16.53
CA PHE A 251 16.88 20.64 15.48
C PHE A 251 16.87 21.32 14.08
N PRO A 252 17.93 22.06 13.73
CA PRO A 252 18.01 22.78 12.47
C PRO A 252 17.90 21.82 11.27
N ALA A 253 17.05 22.19 10.31
CA ALA A 253 16.89 21.43 9.06
C ALA A 253 18.11 21.68 8.17
N GLY A 254 18.74 20.60 7.68
CA GLY A 254 19.85 20.68 6.74
C GLY A 254 19.39 21.04 5.32
N PRO A 255 20.34 21.21 4.37
CA PRO A 255 20.03 21.49 2.97
C PRO A 255 19.04 20.47 2.38
N GLY A 256 17.97 20.95 1.75
CA GLY A 256 16.92 20.12 1.16
C GLY A 256 15.97 19.44 2.16
N GLN A 257 16.10 19.73 3.45
CA GLN A 257 15.20 19.22 4.49
C GLN A 257 14.14 20.26 4.84
N HIS A 258 12.95 19.82 5.25
CA HIS A 258 11.91 20.71 5.76
C HIS A 258 11.02 20.02 6.78
N TRP A 259 10.51 20.80 7.73
CA TRP A 259 9.58 20.30 8.74
C TRP A 259 8.15 20.26 8.20
N GLN A 260 7.39 19.28 8.65
CA GLN A 260 5.96 19.18 8.43
C GLN A 260 5.23 18.93 9.75
N ILE A 261 3.99 19.42 9.82
CA ILE A 261 3.10 19.27 10.97
C ILE A 261 1.81 18.56 10.55
N TRP A 262 1.27 17.72 11.44
CA TRP A 262 -0.01 17.08 11.23
C TRP A 262 -1.16 18.06 11.50
N THR A 263 -2.09 18.16 10.56
CA THR A 263 -3.28 19.02 10.62
C THR A 263 -4.54 18.20 10.28
N PRO A 264 -5.76 18.75 10.47
CA PRO A 264 -6.99 18.07 10.06
C PRO A 264 -7.03 17.69 8.57
N THR A 265 -6.28 18.38 7.72
CA THR A 265 -6.18 18.11 6.28
C THR A 265 -4.99 17.24 5.90
N GLY A 266 -4.22 16.76 6.87
CA GLY A 266 -3.02 15.94 6.69
C GLY A 266 -1.72 16.70 6.96
N TRP A 267 -0.61 16.23 6.39
CA TRP A 267 0.70 16.85 6.58
C TRP A 267 0.80 18.21 5.88
N THR A 268 1.18 19.24 6.64
CA THR A 268 1.40 20.60 6.14
C THR A 268 2.86 21.00 6.34
N ARG A 269 3.49 21.59 5.31
CA ARG A 269 4.85 22.11 5.41
C ARG A 269 4.88 23.32 6.36
N LEU A 270 5.81 23.29 7.30
CA LEU A 270 6.11 24.43 8.14
C LEU A 270 7.03 25.42 7.38
N PRO A 271 6.90 26.74 7.64
CA PRO A 271 7.75 27.74 7.02
C PRO A 271 9.22 27.56 7.42
N ASP A 272 10.14 27.91 6.52
CA ASP A 272 11.58 27.84 6.78
C ASP A 272 12.02 29.05 7.65
N VAL A 273 13.13 28.94 8.39
CA VAL A 273 13.63 29.99 9.32
C VAL A 273 13.69 31.39 8.69
N VAL A 274 14.12 31.47 7.43
CA VAL A 274 14.32 32.75 6.72
C VAL A 274 13.00 33.51 6.55
N ASP A 275 11.89 32.81 6.35
CA ASP A 275 10.55 33.40 6.21
C ASP A 275 9.97 33.84 7.56
N VAL A 276 10.48 33.26 8.64
CA VAL A 276 9.96 33.45 9.98
C VAL A 276 10.59 34.67 10.67
N ASP A 277 11.80 35.07 10.29
CA ASP A 277 12.48 36.25 10.84
C ASP A 277 12.22 37.55 10.06
N GLN A 278 11.72 37.47 8.81
CA GLN A 278 11.42 38.65 7.98
C GLN A 278 10.13 39.41 8.36
N ASP A 279 9.20 38.78 9.09
CA ASP A 279 7.91 39.39 9.49
C ASP A 279 7.99 40.21 10.80
N HIS A 280 9.18 40.36 11.39
CA HIS A 280 9.42 41.16 12.62
C HIS A 280 10.22 42.46 12.36
N GLY A 281 10.32 42.88 11.10
CA GLY A 281 10.86 44.18 10.70
C GLY A 281 9.82 45.28 10.75
#